data_AF-B7QNT1-F1
#
_entry.id   AF-B7QNT1-F1
#
_cell.length_a   1.000
_cell.length_b   1.000
_cell.length_c   1.000
_cell.angle_alpha   90.00
_cell.angle_beta   90.00
_cell.angle_gamma   90.00
#
_symmetry.space_group_name_H-M   'P 1'
#
loop_
_entity.id
_entity.type
_entity.pdbx_description
1 polymer ?
#
loop_
_entity_poly.entity_id
_entity_poly.type
_entity_poly.pdbx_seq_one_letter_code
_entity_poly.pdbx_strand_id
1 'polypeptide(L)'
;MKRNCVLLSQPRSWEPTIRDPYRGRVVWPVPENVEVTVTLFRDARSTTFEDKDWSFVVEDISPLGKRRHVAVGIVNVSEFARAEEPSQMELVVKMKPLSPKCLEAHLALTLSCSLIREGKAT
;
A
#
# COMPACT_ATOMS: atom_id res chain seq x y z
N MET A 1 11.78 -0.32 -18.70
CA MET A 1 12.53 -0.10 -17.43
C MET A 1 11.54 -0.15 -16.28
N LYS A 2 11.39 -1.28 -15.58
CA LYS A 2 10.55 -1.39 -14.37
C LYS A 2 11.27 -0.61 -13.25
N ARG A 3 10.88 0.65 -13.02
CA ARG A 3 11.35 1.40 -11.85
C ARG A 3 10.53 0.92 -10.67
N ASN A 4 11.18 0.28 -9.70
CA ASN A 4 10.60 0.08 -8.37
C ASN A 4 10.55 1.44 -7.70
N CYS A 5 9.39 2.10 -7.77
CA CYS A 5 9.15 3.35 -7.06
C CYS A 5 8.86 3.01 -5.59
N VAL A 6 9.77 3.40 -4.70
CA VAL A 6 9.56 3.30 -3.25
C VAL A 6 9.06 4.66 -2.77
N LEU A 7 7.93 4.68 -2.10
CA LEU A 7 7.35 5.87 -1.47
C LEU A 7 7.26 5.63 0.03
N LEU A 8 7.49 6.69 0.80
CA LEU A 8 7.53 6.64 2.25
C LEU A 8 6.54 7.68 2.79
N SER A 9 5.68 7.25 3.70
CA SER A 9 4.86 8.17 4.48
C SER A 9 5.70 8.88 5.55
N GLN A 10 5.15 9.95 6.13
CA GLN A 10 5.74 10.54 7.32
C GLN A 10 5.70 9.55 8.50
N PRO A 11 6.78 9.44 9.30
CA PRO A 11 6.79 8.64 10.52
C PRO A 11 5.69 9.08 11.50
N ARG A 12 5.08 8.10 12.18
CA ARG A 12 4.05 8.33 13.19
C ARG A 12 4.39 7.62 14.49
N SER A 13 4.00 8.22 15.60
CA SER A 13 4.10 7.61 16.93
C SER A 13 3.06 6.50 17.08
N TRP A 14 3.45 5.42 17.76
CA TRP A 14 2.53 4.36 18.15
C TRP A 14 1.66 4.81 19.32
N GLU A 15 0.34 4.66 19.20
CA GLU A 15 -0.63 4.99 20.24
C GLU A 15 -1.36 3.72 20.71
N PRO A 16 -1.24 3.32 21.99
CA PRO A 16 -1.94 2.17 22.53
C PRO A 16 -3.45 2.46 22.70
N THR A 17 -4.27 1.42 22.65
CA THR A 17 -5.70 1.54 22.90
C THR A 17 -6.00 1.50 24.40
N ILE A 18 -7.03 2.25 24.82
CA ILE A 18 -7.45 2.31 26.25
C ILE A 18 -7.87 0.92 26.77
N ARG A 19 -8.45 0.08 25.90
CA ARG A 19 -8.96 -1.25 26.27
C ARG A 19 -7.87 -2.32 26.33
N ASP A 20 -6.84 -2.20 25.51
CA ASP A 20 -5.74 -3.16 25.41
C ASP A 20 -4.42 -2.45 25.11
N PRO A 21 -3.50 -2.36 26.09
CA PRO A 21 -2.20 -1.70 25.92
C PRO A 21 -1.30 -2.35 24.86
N TYR A 22 -1.52 -3.62 24.52
CA TYR A 22 -0.74 -4.34 23.52
C TYR A 22 -1.27 -4.15 22.10
N ARG A 23 -2.44 -3.53 21.96
CA ARG A 23 -3.01 -3.14 20.68
C ARG A 23 -2.89 -1.64 20.55
N GLY A 24 -2.28 -1.20 19.47
CA GLY A 24 -2.24 0.21 19.12
C GLY A 24 -2.93 0.44 17.80
N ARG A 25 -3.41 1.67 17.64
CA ARG A 25 -4.08 2.11 16.43
C ARG A 25 -3.50 3.45 16.05
N VAL A 26 -2.76 3.48 14.95
CA VAL A 26 -2.26 4.72 14.36
C VAL A 26 -3.28 5.18 13.34
N VAL A 27 -3.83 6.38 13.54
CA VAL A 27 -4.79 7.01 12.62
C VAL A 27 -4.17 8.29 12.09
N TRP A 28 -4.26 8.49 10.78
CA TRP A 28 -3.89 9.77 10.18
C TRP A 28 -5.08 10.74 10.34
N PRO A 29 -4.95 11.83 11.13
CA PRO A 29 -6.05 12.79 11.31
C PRO A 29 -6.36 13.55 10.02
N VAL A 30 -5.35 13.71 9.15
CA VAL A 30 -5.50 14.16 7.77
C VAL A 30 -4.93 13.04 6.89
N PRO A 31 -5.72 12.45 5.96
CA PRO A 31 -5.23 11.44 5.05
C PRO A 31 -3.99 11.95 4.31
N GLU A 32 -2.90 11.20 4.41
CA GLU A 32 -1.70 11.47 3.63
C GLU A 32 -1.94 10.90 2.22
N ASN A 33 -2.22 11.78 1.27
CA ASN A 33 -2.44 11.37 -0.11
C ASN A 33 -1.09 11.08 -0.78
N VAL A 34 -0.88 9.81 -1.14
CA VAL A 34 0.30 9.36 -1.89
C VAL A 34 -0.11 9.05 -3.32
N GLU A 35 0.41 9.81 -4.27
CA GLU A 35 0.13 9.63 -5.70
C GLU A 35 1.28 8.87 -6.39
N VAL A 36 0.92 7.87 -7.20
CA VAL A 36 1.90 7.05 -7.93
C VAL A 36 1.41 6.80 -9.35
N THR A 37 2.28 7.05 -10.32
CA THR A 37 2.03 6.66 -11.72
C THR A 37 2.55 5.26 -11.97
N VAL A 38 1.66 4.35 -12.34
CA VAL A 38 2.00 2.97 -12.69
C VAL A 38 1.59 2.63 -14.10
N THR A 39 2.54 2.04 -14.83
CA THR A 39 2.28 1.39 -16.12
C THR A 39 1.93 -0.08 -15.88
N LEU A 40 0.78 -0.50 -16.41
CA LEU A 40 0.33 -1.88 -16.50
C LEU A 40 0.31 -2.31 -17.96
N PHE A 41 0.53 -3.61 -18.18
CA PHE A 41 0.46 -4.21 -19.50
C PHE A 41 -0.76 -5.15 -19.55
N ARG A 42 -1.33 -5.30 -20.73
CA ARG A 42 -2.37 -6.30 -21.01
C ARG A 42 -2.24 -6.76 -22.45
N ASP A 43 -2.66 -7.99 -22.73
CA ASP A 43 -2.84 -8.44 -24.11
C ASP A 43 -3.96 -7.63 -24.78
N ALA A 44 -3.82 -7.34 -26.07
CA ALA A 44 -4.84 -6.66 -26.87
C ALA A 44 -6.21 -7.36 -26.83
N ARG A 45 -6.22 -8.69 -26.61
CA ARG A 45 -7.43 -9.51 -26.50
C ARG A 45 -7.94 -9.66 -25.06
N SER A 46 -7.15 -9.23 -24.07
CA SER A 46 -7.49 -9.34 -22.66
C SER A 46 -8.14 -8.06 -22.14
N THR A 47 -9.15 -8.23 -21.29
CA THR A 47 -9.76 -7.15 -20.50
C THR A 47 -9.05 -6.96 -19.16
N THR A 48 -8.20 -7.90 -18.75
CA THR A 48 -7.44 -7.85 -17.49
C THR A 48 -5.98 -7.46 -17.74
N PHE A 49 -5.43 -6.70 -16.79
CA PHE A 49 -4.02 -6.34 -16.76
C PHE A 49 -3.17 -7.49 -16.19
N GLU A 50 -1.91 -7.54 -16.60
CA GLU A 50 -0.89 -8.39 -15.98
C GLU A 50 -0.72 -8.04 -14.51
N ASP A 51 -0.52 -9.07 -13.68
CA ASP A 51 -0.34 -8.92 -12.25
C ASP A 51 0.83 -7.99 -11.91
N LYS A 52 0.56 -7.11 -10.97
CA LYS A 52 1.54 -6.17 -10.46
C LYS A 52 1.36 -5.96 -8.97
N ASP A 53 2.19 -6.64 -8.21
CA ASP A 53 2.16 -6.54 -6.76
C ASP A 53 2.83 -5.26 -6.25
N TRP A 54 2.15 -4.60 -5.31
CA TRP A 54 2.72 -3.57 -4.44
C TRP A 54 2.87 -4.11 -3.04
N SER A 55 4.01 -3.80 -2.44
CA SER A 55 4.31 -4.15 -1.05
C SER A 55 4.14 -2.92 -0.16
N PHE A 56 3.18 -2.97 0.75
CA PHE A 56 3.05 -2.03 1.86
C PHE A 56 3.88 -2.54 3.02
N VAL A 57 4.81 -1.73 3.52
CA VAL A 57 5.72 -2.11 4.60
C VAL A 57 5.52 -1.16 5.77
N VAL A 58 5.27 -1.71 6.96
CA VAL A 58 5.33 -0.95 8.21
C VAL A 58 6.75 -1.02 8.74
N GLU A 59 7.36 0.14 8.96
CA GLU A 59 8.69 0.24 9.56
C GLU A 59 8.62 0.75 11.01
N ASP A 60 9.40 0.13 11.89
CA ASP A 60 9.75 0.66 13.20
C ASP A 60 11.03 1.50 13.05
N ILE A 61 10.94 2.76 13.45
CA ILE A 61 12.04 3.72 13.39
C ILE A 61 12.46 3.99 14.84
N SER A 62 13.60 3.42 15.22
CA SER A 62 14.14 3.66 16.57
C SER A 62 14.51 5.13 16.78
N PRO A 63 14.62 5.62 18.03
CA PRO A 63 15.09 6.98 18.32
C PRO A 63 16.46 7.33 17.74
N LEU A 64 17.29 6.30 17.45
CA LEU A 64 18.60 6.44 16.81
C LEU A 64 18.53 6.40 15.27
N GLY A 65 17.33 6.42 14.69
CA GLY A 65 17.09 6.41 13.23
C GLY A 65 17.18 5.04 12.56
N LYS A 66 17.53 3.96 13.28
CA LYS A 66 17.55 2.61 12.71
C LYS A 66 16.14 2.16 12.33
N ARG A 67 15.94 1.75 11.08
CA ARG A 67 14.67 1.24 10.53
C ARG A 67 14.62 -0.29 10.56
N ARG A 68 13.45 -0.86 10.84
CA ARG A 68 13.20 -2.31 10.83
C ARG A 68 11.80 -2.58 10.29
N HIS A 69 11.66 -3.54 9.39
CA HIS A 69 10.34 -3.95 8.92
C HIS A 69 9.59 -4.70 10.03
N VAL A 70 8.36 -4.29 10.31
CA VAL A 70 7.48 -4.85 11.34
C VAL A 70 6.45 -5.77 10.74
N ALA A 71 5.88 -5.38 9.60
CA ALA A 71 4.88 -6.16 8.87
C ALA A 71 4.89 -5.77 7.39
N VAL A 72 4.41 -6.67 6.54
CA VAL A 72 4.27 -6.45 5.09
C VAL A 72 2.91 -6.91 4.59
N GLY A 73 2.23 -6.09 3.80
CA GLY A 73 1.00 -6.42 3.09
C GLY A 73 1.25 -6.34 1.59
N ILE A 74 0.75 -7.30 0.82
CA ILE A 74 0.89 -7.32 -0.64
C ILE A 74 -0.48 -7.07 -1.25
N VAL A 75 -0.54 -6.19 -2.24
CA VAL A 75 -1.75 -5.80 -2.96
C VAL A 75 -1.44 -5.82 -4.45
N ASN A 76 -2.19 -6.62 -5.21
CA ASN A 76 -2.07 -6.64 -6.66
C ASN A 76 -2.81 -5.42 -7.24
N VAL A 77 -2.07 -4.42 -7.72
CA VAL A 77 -2.69 -3.20 -8.24
C VAL A 77 -3.38 -3.39 -9.59
N SER A 78 -3.12 -4.51 -10.29
CA SER A 78 -3.80 -4.82 -11.54
C SER A 78 -5.29 -5.08 -11.33
N GLU A 79 -5.66 -5.67 -10.18
CA GLU A 79 -7.05 -5.98 -9.81
C GLU A 79 -7.91 -4.72 -9.59
N PHE A 80 -7.27 -3.60 -9.32
CA PHE A 80 -7.91 -2.33 -9.01
C PHE A 80 -7.85 -1.32 -10.16
N ALA A 81 -7.08 -1.62 -11.20
CA ALA A 81 -6.98 -0.78 -12.38
C ALA A 81 -8.20 -0.97 -13.27
N ARG A 82 -9.07 0.04 -13.31
CA ARG A 82 -10.20 0.09 -14.26
C ARG A 82 -9.82 0.97 -15.43
N ALA A 83 -9.90 0.41 -16.65
CA ALA A 83 -9.52 1.12 -17.86
C ALA A 83 -10.55 2.20 -18.26
N GLU A 84 -11.82 1.95 -18.00
CA GLU A 84 -12.92 2.77 -18.55
C GLU A 84 -13.40 3.87 -17.59
N GLU A 85 -13.31 3.65 -16.28
CA GLU A 85 -13.84 4.59 -15.28
C GLU A 85 -12.88 4.78 -14.09
N PRO A 86 -12.74 6.01 -13.57
CA PRO A 86 -12.07 6.22 -12.28
C PRO A 86 -12.73 5.39 -11.20
N SER A 87 -11.94 4.73 -10.38
CA SER A 87 -12.45 3.94 -9.26
C SER A 87 -11.82 4.38 -7.95
N GLN A 88 -12.62 4.33 -6.89
CA GLN A 88 -12.17 4.55 -5.53
C GLN A 88 -12.73 3.44 -4.65
N MET A 89 -11.90 2.88 -3.80
CA MET A 89 -12.28 1.76 -2.94
C MET A 89 -11.56 1.80 -1.60
N GLU A 90 -12.26 1.38 -0.56
CA GLU A 90 -11.67 1.17 0.75
C GLU A 90 -11.10 -0.25 0.84
N LEU A 91 -9.84 -0.35 1.27
CA LEU A 91 -9.12 -1.60 1.40
C LEU A 91 -8.67 -1.78 2.84
N VAL A 92 -8.84 -2.99 3.36
CA VAL A 92 -8.23 -3.43 4.61
C VAL A 92 -7.24 -4.54 4.28
N VAL A 93 -5.96 -4.18 4.21
CA VAL A 93 -4.88 -5.09 3.87
C VAL A 93 -4.42 -5.81 5.14
N LYS A 94 -4.66 -7.12 5.21
CA LYS A 94 -4.09 -7.96 6.24
C LYS A 94 -2.60 -8.13 5.98
N MET A 95 -1.77 -7.74 6.94
CA MET A 95 -0.33 -7.75 6.79
C MET A 95 0.28 -8.98 7.48
N LYS A 96 1.30 -9.56 6.87
CA LYS A 96 2.14 -10.59 7.46
C LYS A 96 3.11 -9.94 8.46
N PRO A 97 3.10 -10.31 9.75
CA PRO A 97 4.10 -9.85 10.71
C PRO A 97 5.51 -10.35 10.34
N LEU A 98 6.50 -9.48 10.51
CA LEU A 98 7.93 -9.75 10.28
C LEU A 98 8.77 -9.61 11.55
N SER A 99 8.20 -9.04 12.61
CA SER A 99 8.85 -8.85 13.90
C SER A 99 8.17 -9.71 14.96
N PRO A 100 8.92 -10.33 15.89
CA PRO A 100 8.33 -11.08 17.00
C PRO A 100 7.53 -10.19 17.97
N LYS A 101 7.69 -8.86 17.88
CA LYS A 101 6.92 -7.88 18.65
C LYS A 101 5.56 -7.55 18.02
N CYS A 102 5.30 -8.03 16.80
CA CYS A 102 4.06 -7.82 16.09
C CYS A 102 3.35 -9.16 15.94
N LEU A 103 2.18 -9.27 16.56
CA LEU A 103 1.36 -10.47 16.45
C LEU A 103 0.46 -10.42 15.20
N GLU A 104 -0.10 -9.24 14.93
CA GLU A 104 -1.03 -8.99 13.83
C GLU A 104 -0.92 -7.53 13.41
N ALA A 105 -1.10 -7.26 12.12
CA ALA A 105 -1.14 -5.91 11.57
C ALA A 105 -2.16 -5.82 10.43
N HIS A 106 -2.90 -4.72 10.40
CA HIS A 106 -3.88 -4.39 9.38
C HIS A 106 -3.66 -2.96 8.93
N LEU A 107 -3.72 -2.73 7.62
CA LEU A 107 -3.64 -1.40 7.03
C LEU A 107 -4.97 -1.08 6.34
N ALA A 108 -5.70 -0.12 6.89
CA ALA A 108 -6.89 0.44 6.25
C ALA A 108 -6.46 1.65 5.41
N LEU A 109 -6.84 1.67 4.14
CA LEU A 109 -6.56 2.76 3.22
C LEU A 109 -7.66 2.90 2.17
N THR A 110 -7.68 4.04 1.49
CA THR A 110 -8.52 4.25 0.32
C THR A 110 -7.62 4.30 -0.92
N LEU A 111 -7.87 3.42 -1.89
CA LEU A 111 -7.16 3.38 -3.16
C LEU A 111 -8.02 4.02 -4.24
N SER A 112 -7.49 5.06 -4.88
CA SER A 112 -8.08 5.70 -6.06
C SER A 112 -7.23 5.38 -7.29
N CYS A 113 -7.87 4.98 -8.38
CA CYS A 113 -7.22 4.66 -9.64
C CYS A 113 -7.90 5.39 -10.80
N SER A 114 -7.11 5.99 -11.69
CA SER A 114 -7.57 6.61 -12.93
C SER A 114 -6.60 6.31 -14.07
N LEU A 115 -7.15 6.11 -15.28
CA LEU A 115 -6.35 5.91 -16.48
C LEU A 115 -5.78 7.27 -16.93
N ILE A 116 -4.45 7.38 -16.99
CA ILE A 116 -3.78 8.60 -17.46
C ILE A 116 -3.56 8.55 -18.98
N ARG A 117 -3.04 7.43 -19.49
CA ARG A 117 -2.71 7.27 -20.91
C ARG A 117 -2.65 5.79 -21.29
N GLU A 118 -3.22 5.47 -22.44
CA GLU A 118 -3.04 4.19 -23.12
C GLU A 118 -2.10 4.36 -24.32
N GLY A 119 -1.27 3.36 -24.59
CA GLY A 119 -0.33 3.37 -25.71
C GLY A 119 0.07 1.95 -26.11
N LYS A 120 0.40 1.75 -27.39
CA LYS A 120 0.95 0.47 -27.88
C LYS A 120 2.43 0.39 -27.50
N ALA A 121 2.83 -0.69 -26.84
CA ALA A 121 4.25 -1.01 -26.69
C ALA A 121 4.79 -1.41 -28.08
N THR A 122 5.58 -0.53 -28.69
CA THR A 122 6.38 -0.78 -29.90
C THR A 122 7.72 -1.39 -29.56
#